data_AF-A0A6B0UXF8-F1
#
_entry.id   AF-A0A6B0UXF8-F1
#
_cell.length_a   1.000
_cell.length_b   1.000
_cell.length_c   1.000
_cell.angle_alpha   90.00
_cell.angle_beta   90.00
_cell.angle_gamma   90.00
#
_symmetry.space_group_name_H-M   'P 1'
#
loop_
_entity.id
_entity.type
_entity.pdbx_description
1 polymer ?
#
loop_
_entity_poly.entity_id
_entity_poly.type
_entity_poly.pdbx_seq_one_letter_code
_entity_poly.pdbx_strand_id
1 'polypeptide(L)'
;RNTDLKVHSQTHTGENPFKCKLCSKAFSRSMNLGVHMLTHTGEKPFKCMFCPQAFARNADLRRHNQTHTGEKPFKCKLCPQAFARNTDLKVHSQTHTGENPFKCKLCSKAFSRSMNLRVHILTHTGEKPFKCKFCSQAFARNSDLRRHNQTHTDEKPFKC
;
A
#
# COMPACT_ATOMS: atom_id res chain seq x y z
N ARG A 1 4.13 -17.23 -28.86
CA ARG A 1 3.76 -15.96 -29.54
C ARG A 1 2.24 -15.76 -29.73
N ASN A 2 1.40 -16.81 -29.79
CA ASN A 2 -0.07 -16.68 -29.84
C ASN A 2 -0.72 -16.54 -28.44
N THR A 3 -0.18 -17.23 -27.43
CA THR A 3 -0.67 -17.20 -26.04
C THR A 3 -0.57 -15.82 -25.39
N ASP A 4 0.49 -15.06 -25.67
CA ASP A 4 0.68 -13.72 -25.10
C ASP A 4 -0.32 -12.71 -25.65
N LEU A 5 -0.67 -12.80 -26.94
CA LEU A 5 -1.68 -11.97 -27.56
C LEU A 5 -3.08 -12.29 -27.02
N LYS A 6 -3.38 -13.58 -26.83
CA LYS A 6 -4.64 -14.03 -26.19
C LYS A 6 -4.77 -13.56 -24.74
N VAL A 7 -3.68 -13.59 -23.98
CA VAL A 7 -3.70 -13.09 -22.60
C VAL A 7 -3.72 -11.55 -22.56
N HIS A 8 -3.14 -10.89 -23.55
CA HIS A 8 -3.26 -9.44 -23.69
C HIS A 8 -4.70 -9.03 -24.04
N SER A 9 -5.35 -9.71 -24.98
CA SER A 9 -6.74 -9.40 -25.35
C SER A 9 -7.73 -9.53 -24.18
N GLN A 10 -7.49 -10.48 -23.28
CA GLN A 10 -8.26 -10.62 -22.02
C GLN A 10 -8.20 -9.37 -21.12
N THR A 11 -7.18 -8.53 -21.25
CA THR A 11 -7.10 -7.27 -20.49
C THR A 11 -8.04 -6.20 -21.02
N HIS A 12 -8.39 -6.25 -22.31
CA HIS A 12 -9.36 -5.34 -22.94
C HIS A 12 -10.79 -5.79 -22.71
N THR A 13 -11.04 -7.10 -22.71
CA THR A 13 -12.38 -7.68 -22.50
C THR A 13 -12.75 -7.82 -21.02
N GLY A 14 -11.78 -7.74 -20.11
CA GLY A 14 -11.97 -7.98 -18.68
C GLY A 14 -12.16 -9.46 -18.33
N GLU A 15 -11.94 -10.36 -19.29
CA GLU A 15 -12.04 -11.80 -19.08
C GLU A 15 -10.99 -12.30 -18.09
N ASN A 16 -11.46 -12.87 -16.98
CA ASN A 16 -10.63 -13.45 -15.93
C ASN A 16 -11.03 -14.90 -15.68
N PRO A 17 -10.59 -15.84 -16.54
CA PRO A 17 -11.03 -17.24 -16.48
C PRO A 17 -10.59 -17.97 -15.21
N PHE A 18 -9.54 -17.51 -14.53
CA PHE A 18 -8.99 -18.16 -13.35
C PHE A 18 -9.58 -17.54 -12.07
N LYS A 19 -10.70 -18.11 -11.60
CA LYS A 19 -11.41 -17.65 -10.40
C LYS A 19 -10.83 -18.25 -9.12
N CYS A 20 -10.68 -17.44 -8.08
CA CYS A 20 -10.39 -17.93 -6.74
C CYS A 20 -11.63 -18.63 -6.17
N LYS A 21 -11.42 -19.76 -5.48
CA LYS A 21 -12.50 -20.50 -4.81
C LYS A 21 -12.82 -19.98 -3.41
N LEU A 22 -11.92 -19.19 -2.83
CA LEU A 22 -12.01 -18.72 -1.44
C LEU A 22 -12.43 -17.24 -1.34
N CYS A 23 -12.44 -16.50 -2.45
CA CYS A 23 -12.94 -15.13 -2.52
C CYS A 23 -13.37 -14.77 -3.94
N SER A 24 -14.01 -13.61 -4.12
CA SER A 24 -14.55 -13.16 -5.40
C SER A 24 -13.50 -12.68 -6.41
N LYS A 25 -12.20 -12.91 -6.17
CA LYS A 25 -11.12 -12.47 -7.08
C LYS A 25 -10.96 -13.43 -8.25
N ALA A 26 -10.70 -12.90 -9.42
CA ALA A 26 -10.40 -13.66 -10.62
C ALA A 26 -9.18 -13.06 -11.34
N PHE A 27 -8.48 -13.90 -12.12
CA PHE A 27 -7.22 -13.56 -12.76
C PHE A 27 -7.23 -13.97 -14.23
N SER A 28 -6.48 -13.23 -15.05
CA SER A 28 -6.26 -13.53 -16.47
C SER A 28 -5.23 -14.64 -16.71
N ARG A 29 -4.41 -14.97 -15.71
CA ARG A 29 -3.37 -16.02 -15.78
C ARG A 29 -3.48 -16.98 -14.60
N SER A 30 -3.33 -18.28 -14.84
CA SER A 30 -3.31 -19.33 -13.81
C SER A 30 -2.20 -19.09 -12.78
N MET A 31 -1.00 -18.68 -13.23
CA MET A 31 0.12 -18.35 -12.34
C MET A 31 -0.24 -17.23 -11.35
N ASN A 32 -1.01 -16.23 -11.77
CA ASN A 32 -1.45 -15.15 -10.88
C ASN A 32 -2.45 -15.64 -9.83
N LEU A 33 -3.34 -16.57 -10.21
CA LEU A 33 -4.21 -17.25 -9.26
C LEU A 33 -3.39 -18.08 -8.25
N GLY A 34 -2.41 -18.86 -8.71
CA GLY A 34 -1.54 -19.65 -7.84
C GLY A 34 -0.81 -18.80 -6.79
N VAL A 35 -0.21 -17.68 -7.24
CA VAL A 35 0.41 -16.70 -6.33
C VAL A 35 -0.61 -16.06 -5.39
N HIS A 36 -1.84 -15.81 -5.84
CA HIS A 36 -2.90 -15.29 -4.99
C HIS A 36 -3.32 -16.31 -3.92
N MET A 37 -3.35 -17.61 -4.21
CA MET A 37 -3.70 -18.62 -3.22
C MET A 37 -2.79 -18.61 -1.98
N LEU A 38 -1.52 -18.20 -2.14
CA LEU A 38 -0.59 -17.98 -1.03
C LEU A 38 -1.09 -16.93 -0.01
N THR A 39 -1.99 -16.02 -0.43
CA THR A 39 -2.62 -15.05 0.49
C THR A 39 -3.69 -15.67 1.37
N HIS A 40 -4.25 -16.82 0.98
CA HIS A 40 -5.19 -17.57 1.79
C HIS A 40 -4.48 -18.56 2.70
N THR A 41 -3.41 -19.21 2.24
CA THR A 41 -2.63 -20.16 3.05
C THR A 41 -1.66 -19.46 3.99
N GLY A 42 -1.29 -18.21 3.71
CA GLY A 42 -0.27 -17.48 4.45
C GLY A 42 1.16 -17.89 4.09
N GLU A 43 1.33 -18.83 3.16
CA GLU A 43 2.64 -19.28 2.71
C GLU A 43 3.46 -18.13 2.09
N LYS A 44 4.72 -18.06 2.50
CA LYS A 44 5.67 -17.03 2.08
C LYS A 44 6.99 -17.69 1.69
N PRO A 45 7.09 -18.25 0.47
CA PRO A 45 8.26 -19.03 0.07
C PRO A 45 9.56 -18.22 0.01
N PHE A 46 9.46 -16.91 -0.20
CA PHE A 46 10.61 -16.04 -0.42
C PHE A 46 11.00 -15.34 0.88
N LYS A 47 11.99 -15.90 1.58
CA LYS A 47 12.49 -15.39 2.87
C LYS A 47 13.57 -14.33 2.67
N CYS A 48 13.53 -13.27 3.47
CA CYS A 48 14.64 -12.32 3.58
C CYS A 48 15.80 -12.95 4.35
N MET A 49 17.03 -12.68 3.90
CA MET A 49 18.24 -13.18 4.55
C MET A 49 18.67 -12.29 5.73
N PHE A 50 18.22 -11.04 5.72
CA PHE A 50 18.66 -10.01 6.68
C PHE A 50 17.65 -9.76 7.80
N CYS A 51 16.42 -10.27 7.68
CA CYS A 51 15.41 -10.16 8.73
C CYS A 51 14.37 -11.29 8.64
N PRO A 52 13.52 -11.47 9.67
CA PRO A 52 12.51 -12.53 9.70
C PRO A 52 11.37 -12.39 8.67
N GLN A 53 11.36 -11.34 7.84
CA GLN A 53 10.29 -11.12 6.87
C GLN A 53 10.35 -12.12 5.72
N ALA A 54 9.18 -12.55 5.26
CA ALA A 54 9.02 -13.42 4.11
C ALA A 54 7.86 -12.96 3.24
N PHE A 55 7.92 -13.29 1.95
CA PHE A 55 7.02 -12.79 0.92
C PHE A 55 6.45 -13.92 0.06
N ALA A 56 5.24 -13.71 -0.44
CA ALA A 56 4.58 -14.62 -1.37
C ALA A 56 5.13 -14.51 -2.81
N ARG A 57 5.85 -13.42 -3.14
CA ARG A 57 6.44 -13.19 -4.47
C ARG A 57 7.90 -12.80 -4.35
N ASN A 58 8.74 -13.31 -5.25
CA ASN A 58 10.15 -12.92 -5.35
C ASN A 58 10.32 -11.41 -5.61
N ALA A 59 9.46 -10.82 -6.46
CA ALA A 59 9.49 -9.38 -6.73
C ALA A 59 9.27 -8.53 -5.46
N ASP A 60 8.43 -9.01 -4.54
CA ASP A 60 8.19 -8.32 -3.27
C ASP A 60 9.40 -8.45 -2.33
N LEU A 61 10.07 -9.62 -2.32
CA LEU A 61 11.34 -9.81 -1.60
C LEU A 61 12.44 -8.90 -2.16
N ARG A 62 12.64 -8.85 -3.49
CA ARG A 62 13.64 -7.95 -4.11
C ARG A 62 13.40 -6.49 -3.74
N ARG A 63 12.14 -6.04 -3.79
CA ARG A 63 11.76 -4.70 -3.36
C ARG A 63 12.03 -4.49 -1.86
N HIS A 64 11.73 -5.48 -1.03
CA HIS A 64 12.04 -5.41 0.40
C HIS A 64 13.54 -5.32 0.68
N ASN A 65 14.37 -6.04 -0.07
CA ASN A 65 15.83 -5.99 0.12
C ASN A 65 16.41 -4.57 -0.09
N GLN A 66 15.76 -3.72 -0.90
CA GLN A 66 16.13 -2.31 -1.03
C GLN A 66 16.02 -1.53 0.29
N THR A 67 15.23 -2.01 1.25
CA THR A 67 15.15 -1.41 2.59
C THR A 67 16.36 -1.73 3.45
N HIS A 68 17.07 -2.82 3.18
CA HIS A 68 18.32 -3.17 3.85
C HIS A 68 19.51 -2.46 3.20
N THR A 69 19.53 -2.38 1.87
CA THR A 69 20.65 -1.76 1.13
C THR A 69 20.56 -0.24 1.07
N GLY A 70 19.39 0.34 1.32
CA GLY A 70 19.14 1.77 1.14
C GLY A 70 19.11 2.22 -0.33
N GLU A 71 19.07 1.27 -1.27
CA GLU A 71 19.09 1.57 -2.70
C GLU A 71 17.87 2.42 -3.12
N LYS A 72 18.14 3.56 -3.75
CA LYS A 72 17.12 4.52 -4.22
C LYS A 72 17.33 4.82 -5.71
N PRO A 73 16.97 3.88 -6.61
CA PRO A 73 17.29 4.02 -8.03
C PRO A 73 16.45 5.11 -8.72
N PHE A 74 15.33 5.52 -8.13
CA PHE A 74 14.43 6.50 -8.74
C PHE A 74 14.72 7.91 -8.22
N LYS A 75 15.53 8.67 -8.97
CA LYS A 75 15.92 10.04 -8.61
C LYS A 75 14.90 11.06 -9.14
N CYS A 76 14.58 12.07 -8.32
CA CYS A 76 13.86 13.24 -8.78
C CYS A 76 14.75 14.09 -9.70
N LYS A 77 14.18 14.62 -10.79
CA LYS A 77 14.90 15.51 -11.70
C LYS A 77 14.92 16.97 -11.23
N LEU A 78 14.04 17.33 -10.30
CA LEU A 78 13.82 18.70 -9.84
C LEU A 78 14.45 18.98 -8.47
N CYS A 79 14.88 17.94 -7.74
CA CYS A 79 15.53 18.09 -6.45
C CYS A 79 16.43 16.87 -6.14
N PRO A 80 17.29 16.94 -5.11
CA PRO A 80 18.20 15.84 -4.75
C PRO A 80 17.52 14.56 -4.20
N GLN A 81 16.20 14.56 -4.01
CA GLN A 81 15.49 13.42 -3.42
C GLN A 81 15.50 12.20 -4.35
N ALA A 82 15.71 11.03 -3.76
CA ALA A 82 15.67 9.74 -4.44
C ALA A 82 14.81 8.74 -3.67
N PHE A 83 14.19 7.82 -4.40
CA PHE A 83 13.18 6.90 -3.89
C PHE A 83 13.52 5.46 -4.26
N ALA A 84 13.15 4.53 -3.38
CA ALA A 84 13.26 3.10 -3.63
C ALA A 84 12.23 2.60 -4.66
N ARG A 85 11.12 3.33 -4.84
CA ARG A 85 10.04 2.95 -5.78
C ARG A 85 9.68 4.09 -6.72
N ASN A 86 9.40 3.75 -7.97
CA ASN A 86 8.91 4.71 -8.97
C ASN A 86 7.56 5.34 -8.56
N THR A 87 6.69 4.59 -7.89
CA THR A 87 5.41 5.13 -7.40
C THR A 87 5.61 6.23 -6.38
N ASP A 88 6.62 6.10 -5.52
CA ASP A 88 6.93 7.11 -4.51
C ASP A 88 7.53 8.35 -5.16
N LEU A 89 8.42 8.18 -6.15
CA LEU A 89 8.89 9.29 -6.99
C LEU A 89 7.73 9.99 -7.69
N LYS A 90 6.79 9.27 -8.31
CA LYS A 90 5.64 9.87 -9.01
C LYS A 90 4.80 10.74 -8.07
N VAL A 91 4.51 10.23 -6.87
CA VAL A 91 3.75 11.01 -5.88
C VAL A 91 4.56 12.17 -5.33
N HIS A 92 5.87 12.02 -5.18
CA HIS A 92 6.73 13.14 -4.82
C HIS A 92 6.75 14.21 -5.92
N SER A 93 6.83 13.83 -7.20
CA SER A 93 6.84 14.81 -8.30
C SER A 93 5.60 15.71 -8.32
N GLN A 94 4.47 15.24 -7.80
CA GLN A 94 3.26 16.03 -7.63
C GLN A 94 3.44 17.21 -6.66
N THR A 95 4.42 17.18 -5.76
CA THR A 95 4.73 18.32 -4.88
C THR A 95 5.40 19.47 -5.63
N HIS A 96 6.08 19.18 -6.74
CA HIS A 96 6.67 20.21 -7.59
C HIS A 96 5.64 20.81 -8.55
N THR A 97 4.68 20.01 -9.03
CA THR A 97 3.65 20.48 -9.97
C THR A 97 2.41 21.04 -9.28
N GLY A 98 2.22 20.77 -7.98
CA GLY A 98 0.98 21.07 -7.27
C GLY A 98 -0.21 20.18 -7.67
N GLU A 99 0.02 19.15 -8.49
CA GLU A 99 -1.04 18.28 -8.98
C GLU A 99 -1.64 17.43 -7.85
N ASN A 100 -2.90 17.65 -7.55
CA ASN A 100 -3.65 16.88 -6.56
C ASN A 100 -4.85 16.20 -7.22
N PRO A 101 -4.65 15.01 -7.82
CA PRO A 101 -5.69 14.36 -8.65
C PRO A 101 -6.88 13.87 -7.82
N PHE A 102 -6.74 13.70 -6.51
CA PHE A 102 -7.80 13.18 -5.64
C PHE A 102 -8.52 14.34 -4.95
N LYS A 103 -9.57 14.85 -5.61
CA LYS A 103 -10.40 15.95 -5.09
C LYS A 103 -11.48 15.46 -4.13
N CYS A 104 -11.68 16.18 -3.04
CA CYS A 104 -12.83 15.99 -2.17
C CYS A 104 -14.10 16.52 -2.87
N LYS A 105 -15.20 15.78 -2.74
CA LYS A 105 -16.50 16.21 -3.29
C LYS A 105 -17.30 17.08 -2.31
N LEU A 106 -16.91 17.11 -1.04
CA LEU A 106 -17.61 17.81 0.04
C LEU A 106 -16.95 19.16 0.39
N CYS A 107 -15.75 19.43 -0.12
CA CYS A 107 -15.04 20.70 0.06
C CYS A 107 -13.96 20.88 -1.01
N SER A 108 -13.33 22.06 -1.05
CA SER A 108 -12.30 22.40 -2.05
C SER A 108 -10.94 21.72 -1.85
N LYS A 109 -10.78 20.83 -0.86
CA LYS A 109 -9.50 20.16 -0.59
C LYS A 109 -9.21 19.08 -1.62
N ALA A 110 -7.95 18.99 -2.05
CA ALA A 110 -7.46 17.95 -2.93
C ALA A 110 -6.17 17.33 -2.38
N PHE A 111 -5.89 16.08 -2.77
CA PHE A 111 -4.79 15.29 -2.25
C PHE A 111 -3.98 14.62 -3.36
N SER A 112 -2.69 14.40 -3.11
CA SER A 112 -1.76 13.67 -3.97
C SER A 112 -1.95 12.14 -3.89
N ARG A 113 -2.57 11.64 -2.82
CA ARG A 113 -2.84 10.20 -2.60
C ARG A 113 -4.31 9.95 -2.31
N SER A 114 -4.87 8.90 -2.92
CA SER A 114 -6.26 8.46 -2.69
C SER A 114 -6.54 8.09 -1.23
N MET A 115 -5.59 7.45 -0.56
CA MET A 115 -5.71 7.11 0.86
C MET A 115 -5.87 8.36 1.74
N ASN A 116 -5.17 9.45 1.41
CA ASN A 116 -5.27 10.70 2.15
C ASN A 116 -6.66 11.32 1.97
N LEU A 117 -7.21 11.28 0.75
CA LEU A 117 -8.59 11.67 0.50
C LEU A 117 -9.58 10.80 1.29
N ARG A 118 -9.42 9.47 1.27
CA ARG A 118 -10.30 8.55 2.01
C ARG A 118 -10.33 8.87 3.50
N VAL A 119 -9.17 9.11 4.11
CA VAL A 119 -9.11 9.49 5.52
C VAL A 119 -9.68 10.89 5.75
N HIS A 120 -9.47 11.82 4.82
CA HIS A 120 -10.09 13.15 4.92
C HIS A 120 -11.62 13.06 4.87
N ILE A 121 -12.21 12.17 4.07
CA ILE A 121 -13.67 12.01 4.03
C ILE A 121 -14.24 11.66 5.42
N LEU A 122 -13.50 10.91 6.24
CA LEU A 122 -13.91 10.60 7.61
C LEU A 122 -14.07 11.85 8.51
N THR A 123 -13.42 12.97 8.16
CA THR A 123 -13.62 14.23 8.90
C THR A 123 -14.96 14.90 8.58
N HIS A 124 -15.57 14.58 7.44
CA HIS A 124 -16.91 15.07 7.10
C HIS A 124 -18.00 14.19 7.69
N THR A 125 -17.81 12.87 7.68
CA THR A 125 -18.79 11.93 8.23
C THR A 125 -18.71 11.81 9.76
N GLY A 126 -17.60 12.24 10.36
CA GLY A 126 -17.34 12.04 11.79
C GLY A 126 -17.00 10.59 12.15
N GLU A 127 -16.89 9.68 11.17
CA GLU A 127 -16.56 8.28 11.39
C GLU A 127 -15.14 8.14 11.97
N LYS A 128 -15.03 7.37 13.06
CA LYS A 128 -13.75 7.08 13.71
C LYS A 128 -13.58 5.56 13.87
N PRO A 129 -13.13 4.86 12.81
CA PRO A 129 -13.11 3.39 12.79
C PRO A 129 -12.08 2.80 13.76
N PHE A 130 -11.09 3.57 14.21
CA PHE A 130 -10.03 3.09 15.08
C PHE A 130 -10.34 3.45 16.54
N LYS A 131 -10.95 2.52 17.27
CA LYS A 131 -11.32 2.69 18.68
C LYS A 131 -10.17 2.29 19.61
N CYS A 132 -9.93 3.09 20.65
CA CYS A 132 -9.08 2.70 21.76
C CYS A 132 -9.73 1.56 22.55
N LYS A 133 -8.91 0.62 23.01
CA LYS A 133 -9.38 -0.50 23.85
C LYS A 133 -9.40 -0.15 25.34
N PHE A 134 -8.66 0.90 25.73
CA PHE A 134 -8.48 1.29 27.13
C PHE A 134 -9.35 2.49 27.52
N CYS A 135 -9.93 3.21 26.55
CA CYS A 135 -10.83 4.33 26.82
C CYS A 135 -11.82 4.56 25.65
N SER A 136 -12.76 5.48 25.83
CA SER A 136 -13.81 5.79 24.85
C SER A 136 -13.33 6.60 23.63
N GLN A 137 -12.03 6.92 23.53
CA GLN A 137 -11.51 7.69 22.40
C GLN A 137 -11.46 6.83 21.13
N ALA A 138 -11.79 7.45 20.00
CA ALA A 138 -11.67 6.86 18.68
C ALA A 138 -11.01 7.84 17.72
N PHE A 139 -10.39 7.32 16.67
CA PHE A 139 -9.57 8.08 15.73
C PHE A 139 -9.91 7.74 14.27
N ALA A 140 -9.68 8.71 13.38
CA ALA A 140 -9.83 8.53 11.93
C ALA A 140 -8.61 7.84 11.29
N ARG A 141 -7.45 7.82 11.95
CA ARG A 141 -6.22 7.12 11.51
C ARG A 141 -5.73 6.15 12.56
N ASN A 142 -5.25 4.99 12.10
CA ASN A 142 -4.58 4.02 12.96
C ASN A 142 -3.29 4.57 13.58
N SER A 143 -2.56 5.45 12.87
CA SER A 143 -1.35 6.09 13.41
C SER A 143 -1.66 6.97 14.62
N ASP A 144 -2.81 7.65 14.60
CA ASP A 144 -3.26 8.48 15.70
C ASP A 144 -3.67 7.62 16.89
N LEU A 145 -4.40 6.52 16.65
CA LEU A 145 -4.68 5.52 17.68
C LEU A 145 -3.39 4.94 18.28
N ARG A 146 -2.39 4.57 17.47
CA ARG A 146 -1.12 4.01 17.96
C ARG A 146 -0.37 5.01 18.85
N ARG A 147 -0.32 6.27 18.45
CA ARG A 147 0.26 7.35 19.27
C ARG A 147 -0.53 7.56 20.56
N HIS A 148 -1.86 7.53 20.49
CA HIS A 148 -2.70 7.61 21.68
C HIS A 148 -2.48 6.41 22.61
N ASN A 149 -2.32 5.20 22.09
CA ASN A 149 -2.07 4.03 22.93
C ASN A 149 -0.78 4.15 23.75
N GLN A 150 0.21 4.94 23.30
CA GLN A 150 1.41 5.23 24.08
C GLN A 150 1.12 6.07 25.33
N THR A 151 -0.02 6.74 25.43
CA THR A 151 -0.41 7.45 26.66
C THR A 151 -1.00 6.54 27.72
N HIS A 152 -1.35 5.30 27.36
CA HIS A 152 -1.84 4.28 28.30
C HIS A 152 -0.72 3.37 28.81
N THR A 153 0.46 3.47 28.21
CA THR A 153 1.66 2.73 28.61
C THR A 153 2.65 3.73 29.20
N ASP A 154 3.12 3.53 30.44
CA ASP A 154 4.12 4.39 31.08
C ASP A 154 5.51 4.39 30.40
N GLU A 155 5.63 3.76 29.23
CA GLU A 155 6.83 3.78 28.41
C GLU A 155 6.94 5.11 27.64
N LYS A 156 7.70 6.06 28.20
CA LYS A 156 8.25 7.19 27.42
C LYS A 156 9.05 6.60 26.25
N PRO A 157 8.61 6.77 24.98
CA PRO A 157 9.28 6.13 23.84
C PRO A 157 10.65 6.73 23.52
N PHE A 158 10.95 7.91 24.07
CA PHE A 158 12.19 8.63 23.85
C PHE A 158 12.83 8.92 25.21
N LYS A 159 13.90 8.19 25.54
CA LYS A 159 14.87 8.65 26.52
C LYS A 159 15.69 9.77 25.88
N CYS A 160 15.85 10.87 26.61
CA CYS A 160 16.67 12.01 26.22
C CYS A 160 18.15 11.61 26.14
#